data_AF-A0A7C3F2W5-F1
#
_entry.id   AF-A0A7C3F2W5-F1
#
_cell.length_a   1.000
_cell.length_b   1.000
_cell.length_c   1.000
_cell.angle_alpha   90.00
_cell.angle_beta   90.00
_cell.angle_gamma   90.00
#
_symmetry.space_group_name_H-M   'P 1'
#
loop_
_entity.id
_entity.type
_entity.pdbx_description
1 polymer ?
#
loop_
_entity_poly.entity_id
_entity_poly.type
_entity_poly.pdbx_seq_one_letter_code
_entity_poly.pdbx_strand_id
1 'polypeptide(L)' 'MIYGKNIFVMGIVFLILSILGSMQGNIYNSVGFIALAISTFMAFDKNNPDVKYPKIREIIYWIGFATAGAVWLYDIIVNV' A
#
# COMPACT_ATOMS: atom_id res chain seq x y z
N MET A 1 -4.00 -14.75 14.65
CA MET A 1 -3.68 -13.43 15.26
C MET A 1 -2.35 -12.83 14.79
N ILE A 2 -1.30 -13.62 14.53
CA ILE A 2 0.04 -13.10 14.15
C ILE A 2 0.02 -12.30 12.84
N TYR A 3 -0.78 -12.73 11.84
CA TYR A 3 -0.90 -12.04 10.55
C TYR A 3 -1.40 -10.59 10.67
N GLY A 4 -2.40 -10.32 11.52
CA GLY A 4 -2.97 -8.97 11.65
C GLY A 4 -1.97 -7.95 12.21
N LYS A 5 -1.16 -8.34 13.20
CA LYS A 5 -0.14 -7.47 13.79
C LYS A 5 0.97 -7.15 12.79
N ASN A 6 1.42 -8.13 12.01
CA ASN A 6 2.48 -7.94 11.02
C ASN A 6 2.01 -7.06 9.85
N ILE A 7 0.76 -7.26 9.39
CA ILE A 7 0.15 -6.42 8.34
C ILE A 7 0.07 -4.96 8.80
N PHE A 8 -0.37 -4.72 10.03
CA PHE A 8 -0.47 -3.36 10.56
C PHE A 8 0.90 -2.66 10.66
N VAL A 9 1.93 -3.38 11.15
CA VAL A 9 3.31 -2.87 11.20
C VAL A 9 3.83 -2.56 9.79
N MET A 10 3.60 -3.42 8.81
CA MET A 10 3.99 -3.17 7.41
C MET A 10 3.30 -1.92 6.84
N GLY A 11 2.01 -1.71 7.12
CA GLY A 11 1.30 -0.50 6.70
C GLY A 11 1.91 0.78 7.29
N ILE A 12 2.32 0.75 8.57
CA ILE A 12 3.03 1.86 9.21
C ILE A 12 4.39 2.11 8.55
N VAL A 13 5.15 1.05 8.25
CA VAL A 13 6.44 1.17 7.55
C VAL A 13 6.27 1.87 6.21
N PHE A 14 5.24 1.51 5.42
CA PHE A 14 4.96 2.19 4.16
C PHE A 14 4.57 3.67 4.35
N LEU A 15 3.81 4.02 5.39
CA LEU A 15 3.54 5.44 5.70
C LEU A 15 4.81 6.21 6.05
N ILE A 16 5.73 5.61 6.82
CA ILE A 16 7.03 6.22 7.13
C ILE A 16 7.84 6.44 5.85
N LEU A 17 7.92 5.44 4.97
CA LEU A 17 8.61 5.54 3.69
C LEU A 17 7.99 6.63 2.80
N SER A 18 6.67 6.80 2.83
CA SER A 18 6.00 7.90 2.14
C SER A 18 6.46 9.27 2.66
N ILE A 19 6.49 9.46 3.97
CA ILE A 19 6.97 10.71 4.59
C ILE A 19 8.43 10.98 4.20
N LEU A 20 9.29 9.96 4.28
CA LEU A 20 10.70 10.07 3.88
C LEU A 20 10.86 10.41 2.40
N GLY A 21 10.07 9.80 1.51
CA GLY A 21 10.05 10.13 0.09
C GLY A 21 9.66 11.58 -0.17
N SER A 22 8.65 12.08 0.56
CA SER A 22 8.24 13.48 0.50
C SER A 22 9.33 14.44 0.99
N MET A 23 10.06 14.09 2.06
CA MET A 23 11.16 14.90 2.58
C MET A 23 12.35 14.98 1.62
N GLN A 24 12.56 13.95 0.79
CA GLN A 24 13.59 13.91 -0.25
C GLN A 24 13.16 14.60 -1.55
N GLY A 25 11.94 15.16 -1.61
CA GLY A 25 11.39 15.78 -2.82
C GLY A 25 10.89 14.79 -3.87
N ASN A 26 10.92 13.48 -3.60
CA ASN A 26 10.38 12.47 -4.51
C ASN A 26 8.90 12.18 -4.18
N ILE A 27 8.04 13.01 -4.76
CA ILE A 27 6.58 12.95 -4.57
C ILE A 27 6.00 11.64 -5.13
N TYR A 28 6.53 11.12 -6.25
CA TYR A 28 6.04 9.88 -6.85
C TYR A 28 6.28 8.68 -5.93
N ASN A 29 7.48 8.57 -5.34
CA ASN A 29 7.75 7.56 -4.32
C ASN A 29 6.82 7.70 -3.11
N SER A 30 6.57 8.93 -2.66
CA SER A 30 5.64 9.15 -1.55
C SER A 30 4.23 8.63 -1.85
N VAL A 31 3.69 8.96 -3.02
CA VAL A 31 2.35 8.51 -3.46
C VAL A 31 2.29 6.99 -3.64
N GLY A 32 3.34 6.38 -4.21
CA GLY A 32 3.44 4.93 -4.36
C GLY A 32 3.40 4.20 -3.01
N PHE A 33 4.12 4.71 -2.01
CA PHE A 33 4.11 4.13 -0.67
C PHE A 33 2.77 4.32 0.06
N ILE A 34 2.06 5.43 -0.14
CA ILE A 34 0.69 5.61 0.40
C ILE A 34 -0.25 4.57 -0.18
N ALA A 35 -0.19 4.34 -1.49
CA ALA A 35 -1.02 3.34 -2.15
C ALA A 35 -0.76 1.93 -1.59
N LEU A 36 0.52 1.57 -1.36
CA LEU A 36 0.89 0.32 -0.70
C LEU A 36 0.43 0.23 0.76
N ALA A 37 0.50 1.31 1.52
CA ALA A 37 0.01 1.35 2.90
C ALA A 37 -1.50 1.04 2.95
N ILE A 38 -2.29 1.69 2.08
CA ILE A 38 -3.74 1.46 1.96
C ILE A 38 -4.02 0.00 1.58
N SER A 39 -3.34 -0.54 0.57
CA SER A 39 -3.48 -1.95 0.19
C SER A 39 -3.16 -2.88 1.36
N THR A 40 -2.09 -2.60 2.09
CA THR A 40 -1.65 -3.42 3.21
C THR A 40 -2.69 -3.41 4.33
N PHE A 41 -3.27 -2.27 4.69
CA PHE A 41 -4.35 -2.23 5.69
C PHE A 41 -5.63 -2.95 5.23
N MET A 42 -5.86 -2.99 3.91
CA MET A 42 -6.97 -3.74 3.35
C MET A 42 -6.71 -5.23 3.27
N ALA A 43 -5.46 -5.69 3.40
CA ALA A 43 -5.13 -7.12 3.45
C ALA A 43 -5.85 -7.81 4.61
N PHE A 44 -6.35 -9.02 4.34
CA PHE A 44 -7.10 -9.82 5.30
C PHE A 44 -6.89 -11.30 5.06
N ASP A 45 -7.16 -12.09 6.09
CA ASP A 45 -7.20 -13.54 5.96
C ASP A 45 -8.50 -13.95 5.26
N LYS A 46 -8.39 -14.51 4.05
CA LYS A 46 -9.53 -14.96 3.23
C LYS A 46 -10.37 -16.04 3.92
N ASN A 47 -9.79 -16.75 4.88
CA ASN A 47 -10.46 -17.82 5.62
C ASN A 47 -11.12 -17.31 6.91
N ASN A 48 -11.04 -16.01 7.21
CA ASN A 48 -11.66 -15.44 8.40
C ASN A 48 -13.12 -15.03 8.11
N PRO A 49 -14.12 -15.70 8.73
CA PRO A 49 -15.54 -15.42 8.51
C PRO A 49 -16.01 -14.08 9.10
N ASP A 50 -15.25 -13.46 10.01
CA ASP A 50 -15.62 -12.19 10.65
C ASP A 50 -15.28 -10.96 9.80
N VAL A 51 -14.68 -11.16 8.61
CA VAL A 51 -14.27 -10.06 7.74
C VAL A 51 -15.49 -9.46 7.04
N LYS A 52 -15.81 -8.21 7.40
CA LYS A 52 -16.82 -7.41 6.70
C LYS A 52 -16.31 -7.00 5.31
N TYR A 53 -17.18 -7.17 4.31
CA TYR A 53 -16.97 -6.76 2.92
C TYR A 53 -15.67 -7.31 2.26
N PRO A 54 -15.45 -8.64 2.24
CA PRO A 54 -14.19 -9.23 1.76
C PRO A 54 -13.88 -8.87 0.30
N LYS A 55 -14.91 -8.82 -0.58
CA LYS A 55 -14.72 -8.45 -2.00
C LYS A 55 -14.24 -7.01 -2.17
N ILE A 56 -14.79 -6.06 -1.41
CA ILE A 56 -14.38 -4.65 -1.49
C ILE A 56 -12.95 -4.49 -1.00
N ARG A 57 -12.59 -5.15 0.10
CA ARG A 57 -11.22 -5.15 0.63
C ARG A 57 -10.22 -5.73 -0.37
N GLU A 58 -10.58 -6.82 -1.04
CA GLU A 58 -9.74 -7.44 -2.08
C GLU A 58 -9.56 -6.50 -3.29
N ILE A 59 -10.62 -5.83 -3.73
CA ILE A 59 -10.53 -4.83 -4.80
C ILE A 59 -9.59 -3.69 -4.41
N ILE A 60 -9.75 -3.10 -3.22
CA ILE A 60 -8.89 -1.99 -2.77
C ILE A 60 -7.44 -2.47 -2.63
N TYR A 61 -7.22 -3.68 -2.11
CA TYR A 61 -5.90 -4.31 -2.05
C TYR A 61 -5.24 -4.30 -3.43
N TRP A 62 -5.89 -4.83 -4.45
CA TRP A 62 -5.33 -4.88 -5.81
C TRP A 62 -5.16 -3.49 -6.44
N ILE A 63 -6.11 -2.58 -6.24
CA ILE A 63 -6.03 -1.22 -6.78
C ILE A 63 -4.82 -0.46 -6.23
N GLY A 64 -4.53 -0.54 -4.94
CA GLY A 64 -3.37 0.18 -4.39
C GLY A 64 -2.04 -0.43 -4.86
N PHE A 65 -1.96 -1.75 -5.08
CA PHE A 65 -0.79 -2.38 -5.70
C PHE A 65 -0.60 -1.93 -7.15
N ALA A 66 -1.67 -1.94 -7.95
CA ALA A 66 -1.63 -1.48 -9.33
C ALA A 66 -1.27 0.01 -9.43
N THR A 67 -1.83 0.84 -8.56
CA THR A 67 -1.52 2.27 -8.48
C THR A 67 -0.07 2.52 -8.11
N ALA A 68 0.46 1.83 -7.09
CA ALA A 68 1.87 1.95 -6.71
C ALA A 68 2.80 1.57 -7.87
N GLY A 69 2.51 0.44 -8.53
CA GLY A 69 3.26 0.01 -9.71
C GLY A 69 3.20 1.02 -10.86
N ALA A 70 2.03 1.58 -11.16
CA ALA A 70 1.86 2.58 -12.21
C ALA A 70 2.61 3.88 -11.90
N VAL A 71 2.57 4.34 -10.65
CA VAL A 71 3.29 5.56 -10.21
C VAL A 71 4.80 5.39 -10.36
N TRP A 72 5.35 4.24 -9.95
CA TRP A 72 6.78 3.99 -10.11
C TRP A 72 7.20 3.76 -11.55
N LEU A 73 6.38 3.08 -12.36
CA LEU A 73 6.65 2.94 -13.78
C LEU A 73 6.67 4.32 -14.47
N TYR A 74 5.75 5.20 -14.10
CA TYR A 74 5.73 6.58 -14.56
C TYR A 74 6.97 7.37 -14.10
N ASP A 75 7.35 7.25 -12.82
CA ASP A 75 8.56 7.88 -12.26
C ASP A 75 9.81 7.46 -13.03
N ILE A 76 9.96 6.16 -13.34
CA ILE A 76 11.06 5.63 -14.15
C ILE A 76 11.03 6.20 -15.57
N ILE A 77 9.87 6.33 -16.21
CA ILE A 77 9.79 6.83 -17.58
C ILE A 77 10.12 8.33 -17.67
N VAL A 78 9.76 9.11 -16.64
CA VAL A 78 9.89 10.57 -16.65
C VAL A 78 11.23 11.06 -16.10
N ASN A 79 11.77 10.38 -15.08
CA ASN A 79 12.96 10.80 -14.34
C ASN A 79 14.22 9.98 -14.65
N VAL A 80 14.18 9.04 -15.62
CA VAL A 80 15.36 8.41 -16.25
C VAL A 80 15.69 9.13 -17.56
#